data_AF-A0A1H7CWP8-F1
#
_entry.id   AF-A0A1H7CWP8-F1
#
_cell.length_a   1.000
_cell.length_b   1.000
_cell.length_c   1.000
_cell.angle_alpha   90.00
_cell.angle_beta   90.00
_cell.angle_gamma   90.00
#
_symmetry.space_group_name_H-M   'P 1'
#
loop_
_entity.id
_entity.type
_entity.pdbx_description
1 polymer ?
#
loop_
_entity_poly.entity_id
_entity_poly.type
_entity_poly.pdbx_seq_one_letter_code
_entity_poly.pdbx_strand_id
1 'polypeptide(L)' 'MLTMTQIDYIRKAFFEEGLNISQIAKTFSCDRKTVRKYLAIEDFNQPFPKAKRV' A
#
# COMPACT_ATOMS: atom_id res chain seq x y z
N MET A 1 1.99 10.61 6.40
CA MET A 1 0.76 9.81 6.18
C MET A 1 0.56 9.71 4.68
N LEU A 2 0.25 8.52 4.16
CA LEU A 2 0.01 8.38 2.73
C LEU A 2 -1.41 8.86 2.40
N THR A 3 -1.57 9.74 1.41
CA THR A 3 -2.89 10.17 0.94
C THR A 3 -3.53 9.05 0.11
N MET A 4 -4.88 9.04 0.00
CA MET A 4 -5.60 8.08 -0.85
C MET A 4 -4.98 7.98 -2.26
N THR A 5 -4.58 9.12 -2.82
CA THR A 5 -3.89 9.22 -4.10
C THR A 5 -2.59 8.42 -4.15
N GLN A 6 -1.80 8.43 -3.08
CA GLN A 6 -0.53 7.68 -3.05
C GLN A 6 -0.76 6.16 -3.00
N ILE A 7 -1.87 5.73 -2.41
CA ILE A 7 -2.23 4.32 -2.34
C ILE A 7 -2.70 3.80 -3.71
N ASP A 8 -3.51 4.60 -4.42
CA ASP A 8 -3.91 4.28 -5.79
C ASP A 8 -2.69 4.22 -6.72
N TYR A 9 -1.76 5.16 -6.57
CA TYR A 9 -0.50 5.14 -7.30
C TYR A 9 0.37 3.92 -6.99
N ILE A 10 0.45 3.48 -5.73
CA ILE A 10 1.15 2.25 -5.34
C ILE A 10 0.55 1.03 -6.06
N ARG A 11 -0.78 0.96 -6.16
CA ARG A 11 -1.47 -0.12 -6.89
C ARG A 11 -1.20 -0.08 -8.38
N LYS A 12 -1.34 1.09 -9.01
CA LYS A 12 -1.05 1.26 -10.44
C LYS A 12 0.39 0.89 -10.77
N ALA A 13 1.34 1.38 -9.98
CA ALA A 13 2.76 1.03 -10.12
C ALA A 13 3.00 -0.48 -10.10
N PHE A 14 2.30 -1.22 -9.24
CA PHE A 14 2.47 -2.67 -9.13
C PHE A 14 1.75 -3.46 -10.23
N PHE A 15 0.48 -3.13 -10.50
CA PHE A 15 -0.38 -3.90 -11.42
C PHE A 15 -0.30 -3.43 -12.87
N GLU A 16 -0.22 -2.12 -13.12
CA GLU A 16 -0.15 -1.53 -14.46
C GLU A 16 1.30 -1.41 -14.95
N GLU A 17 2.19 -0.88 -14.10
CA GLU A 17 3.59 -0.62 -14.50
C GLU A 17 4.53 -1.82 -14.23
N GLY A 18 4.07 -2.84 -13.49
CA GLY A 18 4.86 -4.03 -13.16
C GLY A 18 6.07 -3.77 -12.25
N LEU A 19 6.07 -2.66 -11.50
CA LEU A 19 7.17 -2.29 -10.62
C LEU A 19 7.24 -3.20 -9.39
N ASN A 20 8.47 -3.44 -8.93
CA ASN A 20 8.69 -4.24 -7.74
C ASN A 20 8.43 -3.45 -6.45
N ILE A 21 7.98 -4.14 -5.40
CA ILE A 21 7.69 -3.56 -4.07
C ILE A 21 8.84 -2.69 -3.54
N SER A 22 10.09 -3.10 -3.78
CA SER A 22 11.29 -2.33 -3.37
C SER A 22 11.46 -1.00 -4.12
N GLN A 23 11.07 -0.93 -5.39
CA GLN A 23 11.11 0.31 -6.17
C GLN A 23 10.01 1.25 -5.70
N ILE A 24 8.78 0.73 -5.58
CA ILE A 24 7.61 1.47 -5.08
C ILE A 24 7.90 2.04 -3.69
N ALA A 25 8.46 1.23 -2.78
CA ALA A 25 8.84 1.67 -1.44
C ALA A 25 9.80 2.88 -1.46
N LYS A 26 10.78 2.88 -2.37
CA LYS A 26 11.72 4.01 -2.53
C LYS A 26 11.03 5.24 -3.13
N THR A 27 10.22 5.06 -4.17
CA THR A 27 9.49 6.15 -4.83
C THR A 27 8.57 6.89 -3.87
N PHE A 28 7.81 6.14 -3.07
CA PHE A 28 6.85 6.71 -2.10
C PHE A 28 7.47 6.97 -0.72
N SER A 29 8.79 6.79 -0.56
CA SER A 29 9.49 6.94 0.73
C SER A 29 8.78 6.23 1.89
N CYS A 30 8.35 4.98 1.66
CA CYS A 30 7.58 4.20 2.61
C CYS A 30 8.15 2.79 2.78
N ASP A 31 7.83 2.14 3.90
CA ASP A 31 8.32 0.79 4.14
C ASP A 31 7.69 -0.22 3.19
N ARG A 32 8.44 -1.26 2.82
CA ARG A 32 7.93 -2.39 2.00
C ARG A 32 6.72 -3.08 2.64
N LYS A 33 6.65 -3.14 3.97
CA LYS A 33 5.49 -3.68 4.70
C LYS A 33 4.23 -2.84 4.46
N THR A 34 4.40 -1.53 4.29
CA THR A 34 3.34 -0.58 4.02
C THR A 34 2.82 -0.76 2.60
N VAL A 35 3.71 -0.90 1.62
CA VAL A 35 3.36 -1.25 0.24
C VAL A 35 2.57 -2.55 0.20
N ARG A 36 3.06 -3.62 0.85
CA ARG A 36 2.38 -4.91 0.89
C ARG A 36 1.01 -4.83 1.58
N LYS A 37 0.91 -4.07 2.67
CA LYS A 37 -0.35 -3.80 3.35
C LYS A 37 -1.34 -3.14 2.39
N TYR A 38 -0.92 -2.12 1.64
CA TYR A 38 -1.80 -1.42 0.71
C TYR A 38 -2.22 -2.23 -0.52
N LEU A 39 -1.34 -3.10 -1.01
CA LEU A 39 -1.70 -4.04 -2.08
C LEU A 39 -2.76 -5.04 -1.61
N ALA A 40 -2.71 -5.47 -0.35
CA ALA A 40 -3.63 -6.45 0.23
C ALA A 40 -5.02 -5.91 0.64
N ILE A 41 -5.21 -4.58 0.71
CA ILE A 41 -6.50 -3.99 1.11
C ILE A 41 -7.40 -3.88 -0.12
N GLU A 42 -8.20 -4.88 -0.42
CA GLU A 42 -9.14 -4.82 -1.56
C GLU A 42 -10.26 -3.78 -1.33
N ASP A 43 -10.64 -3.55 -0.08
CA ASP A 43 -11.66 -2.57 0.30
C ASP A 43 -11.10 -1.50 1.26
N PHE A 44 -10.91 -0.27 0.75
CA PHE A 44 -10.46 0.88 1.54
C PHE A 44 -11.57 1.49 2.40
N ASN A 45 -12.82 1.11 2.17
CA ASN A 45 -13.97 1.59 2.92
C ASN A 45 -14.20 0.79 4.20
N GLN A 46 -13.56 -0.38 4.35
CA GLN A 46 -13.59 -1.13 5.60
C GLN A 46 -12.55 -0.60 6.59
N PRO A 47 -12.96 -0.28 7.84
CA PRO A 47 -12.01 0.11 8.87
C PRO A 47 -11.04 -1.05 9.12
N PHE A 48 -9.74 -0.73 9.13
CA PHE A 48 -8.71 -1.71 9.42
C PHE A 48 -9.08 -2.52 10.67
N PRO A 49 -9.01 -3.87 10.61
CA PRO A 49 -9.26 -4.68 11.80
C PRO A 49 -8.29 -4.21 12.87
N LYS A 50 -8.82 -3.62 13.95
CA LYS A 50 -8.04 -3.22 15.11
C LYS A 50 -7.33 -4.46 15.58
N ALA A 51 -5.99 -4.45 15.57
CA ALA A 51 -5.21 -5.55 16.10
C ALA A 51 -5.74 -5.87 17.50
N LYS A 52 -6.33 -7.07 17.68
CA LYS A 52 -6.68 -7.56 19.00
C LYS A 52 -5.37 -7.66 19.77
N ARG A 53 -5.17 -6.75 20.73
CA ARG A 53 -4.22 -6.97 21.81
C ARG A 53 -4.81 -8.11 22.64
N VAL A 54 -4.22 -9.29 22.51
CA VAL A 54 -4.43 -10.42 23.42
C VAL A 54 -3.47 -10.24 24.59
#